data_AF-A0A1Z4GDW8-F1
#
_entry.id   AF-A0A1Z4GDW8-F1
#
_cell.length_a   1.000
_cell.length_b   1.000
_cell.length_c   1.000
_cell.angle_alpha   90.00
_cell.angle_beta   90.00
_cell.angle_gamma   90.00
#
_symmetry.space_group_name_H-M   'P 1'
#
loop_
_entity.id
_entity.type
_entity.pdbx_description
1 polymer ?
#
loop_
_entity_poly.entity_id
_entity_poly.type
_entity_poly.pdbx_seq_one_letter_code
_entity_poly.pdbx_strand_id
1 'polypeptide(L)'
;MPENSALINLPWTEEHEAFCYQHHITPAAKTLWQWLMRQGEISSEIEPSLAEFNEWVAKARGKAYSHNYLKKIFDQLVEHRVIQVVKQYSWKIFKLLVRPLEWLKPLKKAREKKLQNHNSSYDSQASNNKSVVEGSTQQQHSNSEVNSELLNEAGIHFDSEVIEVLEAPIHEVKLAIIMFNLRGGFEKISNPEGFIRGCIRGQWWLHPRNYNALLQKYGNSTEWNELFPSG
;
A
#
# COMPACT_ATOMS: atom_id res chain seq x y z
N MET A 1 3.77 26.54 30.68
CA MET A 1 3.41 25.20 31.19
C MET A 1 3.22 24.31 29.98
N PRO A 2 4.23 23.55 29.52
CA PRO A 2 4.05 22.72 28.35
C PRO A 2 3.35 21.43 28.77
N GLU A 3 2.31 21.10 28.01
CA GLU A 3 1.46 19.93 28.20
C GLU A 3 2.29 18.65 28.05
N ASN A 4 2.32 17.84 29.10
CA ASN A 4 2.78 16.46 29.03
C ASN A 4 1.74 15.66 28.23
N SER A 5 1.86 15.67 26.90
CA SER A 5 1.24 14.65 26.06
C SER A 5 1.78 13.30 26.54
N ALA A 6 0.91 12.47 27.13
CA ALA A 6 1.27 11.15 27.59
C ALA A 6 1.89 10.37 26.41
N LEU A 7 3.20 10.16 26.46
CA LEU A 7 3.93 9.36 25.48
C LEU A 7 3.39 7.93 25.58
N ILE A 8 2.46 7.58 24.70
CA ILE A 8 2.00 6.20 24.54
C ILE A 8 3.20 5.43 23.98
N ASN A 9 3.93 4.75 24.86
CA ASN A 9 5.04 3.89 24.47
C ASN A 9 4.45 2.65 23.79
N LEU A 10 4.36 2.68 22.46
CA LEU A 10 3.94 1.51 21.70
C LEU A 10 5.02 0.43 21.81
N PRO A 11 4.64 -0.83 22.11
CA PRO A 11 5.61 -1.89 22.34
C PRO A 11 6.32 -2.25 21.03
N TRP A 12 7.64 -2.18 21.05
CA TRP A 12 8.49 -2.69 19.97
C TRP A 12 8.46 -4.22 20.02
N THR A 13 7.87 -4.86 19.00
CA THR A 13 7.69 -6.32 18.94
C THR A 13 8.81 -7.01 18.16
N GLU A 14 8.93 -8.33 18.32
CA GLU A 14 9.86 -9.19 17.57
C GLU A 14 9.65 -9.09 16.05
N GLU A 15 8.41 -8.82 15.61
CA GLU A 15 8.10 -8.60 14.20
C GLU A 15 8.79 -7.35 13.62
N HIS A 16 8.98 -6.30 14.42
CA HIS A 16 9.71 -5.10 14.00
C HIS A 16 11.19 -5.44 13.79
N GLU A 17 11.75 -6.32 14.62
CA GLU A 17 13.13 -6.78 14.47
C GLU A 17 13.29 -7.63 13.21
N ALA A 18 12.38 -8.58 12.99
CA ALA A 18 12.36 -9.40 11.78
C ALA A 18 12.30 -8.54 10.51
N PHE A 19 11.47 -7.49 10.50
CA PHE A 19 11.39 -6.55 9.39
C PHE A 19 12.71 -5.81 9.15
N CYS A 20 13.36 -5.33 10.21
CA CYS A 20 14.66 -4.68 10.08
C CYS A 20 15.72 -5.60 9.46
N TYR A 21 15.73 -6.88 9.84
CA TYR A 21 16.64 -7.86 9.26
C TYR A 21 16.32 -8.15 7.79
N GLN A 22 15.05 -8.34 7.44
CA GLN A 22 14.62 -8.64 6.08
C GLN A 22 14.94 -7.52 5.10
N HIS A 23 14.71 -6.27 5.52
CA HIS A 23 14.90 -5.09 4.67
C HIS A 23 16.24 -4.39 4.85
N HIS A 24 17.19 -5.00 5.58
CA HIS A 24 18.53 -4.45 5.82
C HIS A 24 18.49 -3.02 6.39
N ILE A 25 17.54 -2.75 7.27
CA ILE A 25 17.39 -1.44 7.92
C ILE A 25 18.58 -1.21 8.84
N THR A 26 19.27 -0.08 8.66
CA THR A 26 20.45 0.22 9.47
C THR A 26 20.08 0.40 10.95
N PRO A 27 20.97 0.07 11.91
CA PRO A 27 20.68 0.25 13.34
C PRO A 27 20.25 1.67 13.73
N ALA A 28 20.79 2.68 13.03
CA ALA A 28 20.43 4.08 13.23
C ALA A 28 19.00 4.37 12.72
N ALA A 29 18.62 3.83 11.56
CA ALA A 29 17.24 3.90 11.05
C ALA A 29 16.25 3.15 11.96
N LYS A 30 16.63 1.98 12.50
CA LYS A 30 15.86 1.25 13.53
C LYS A 30 15.61 2.14 14.76
N THR A 31 16.65 2.82 15.23
CA THR A 31 16.55 3.73 16.39
C THR A 31 15.62 4.91 16.12
N LEU A 32 15.68 5.49 14.92
CA LEU A 32 14.75 6.54 14.48
C LEU A 32 13.31 6.03 14.45
N TRP A 33 13.08 4.84 13.90
CA TRP A 33 11.75 4.22 13.89
C TRP A 33 11.20 3.99 15.30
N GLN A 34 12.01 3.40 16.19
CA GLN A 34 11.66 3.24 17.61
C GLN A 34 11.31 4.56 18.29
N TRP A 35 12.08 5.61 18.01
CA TRP A 35 11.81 6.93 18.56
C TRP A 35 10.48 7.49 18.06
N LEU A 36 10.18 7.36 16.76
CA LEU A 36 8.91 7.80 16.19
C LEU A 36 7.71 7.07 16.77
N MET A 37 7.83 5.76 17.03
CA MET A 37 6.78 4.97 17.69
C MET A 37 6.50 5.42 19.14
N ARG A 38 7.42 6.15 19.77
CA ARG A 38 7.21 6.71 21.13
C ARG A 38 6.50 8.06 21.11
N GLN A 39 6.51 8.78 19.98
CA GLN A 39 6.00 10.15 19.87
C GLN A 39 4.48 10.23 19.66
N GLY A 40 3.80 9.12 19.37
CA GLY A 40 2.36 9.15 19.13
C GLY A 40 1.77 7.81 18.73
N GLU A 41 0.48 7.82 18.39
CA GLU A 41 -0.30 6.65 18.02
C GLU A 41 0.09 6.19 16.59
N ILE A 42 0.33 4.88 16.40
CA ILE A 42 0.58 4.31 15.08
C ILE A 42 -0.59 4.65 14.15
N SER A 43 -0.30 4.94 12.87
CA SER A 43 -1.28 5.40 11.87
C SER A 43 -1.83 6.82 12.07
N SER A 44 -1.36 7.58 13.08
CA SER A 44 -1.70 9.00 13.23
C SER A 44 -0.66 9.91 12.56
N GLU A 45 -1.10 11.11 12.16
CA GLU A 45 -0.21 12.15 11.66
C GLU A 45 0.56 12.75 12.83
N ILE A 46 1.88 12.51 12.87
CA ILE A 46 2.78 13.11 13.85
C ILE A 46 3.60 14.22 13.19
N GLU A 47 4.00 15.22 13.97
CA GLU A 47 4.87 16.32 13.51
C GLU A 47 6.28 16.24 14.15
N PRO A 48 7.05 15.17 13.90
CA PRO A 48 8.36 15.00 14.51
C PRO A 48 9.39 15.96 13.91
N SER A 49 10.30 16.40 14.78
CA SER A 49 11.50 17.12 14.41
C SER A 49 12.72 16.20 14.44
N LEU A 50 13.43 16.09 13.31
CA LEU A 50 14.72 15.39 13.24
C LEU A 50 15.78 16.05 14.14
N ALA A 51 15.63 17.33 14.49
CA ALA A 51 16.51 17.98 15.45
C ALA A 51 16.28 17.45 16.86
N GLU A 52 15.02 17.29 17.28
CA GLU A 52 14.66 16.73 18.59
C GLU A 52 15.13 15.28 18.71
N PHE A 53 14.95 14.49 17.65
CA PHE A 53 15.53 13.15 17.58
C PHE A 53 17.05 13.18 17.76
N ASN A 54 17.74 14.08 17.06
CA ASN A 54 19.21 14.15 17.13
C ASN A 54 19.72 14.60 18.50
N GLU A 55 19.01 15.51 19.16
CA GLU A 55 19.28 15.91 20.54
C GLU A 55 19.05 14.76 21.52
N TRP A 56 17.97 14.01 21.35
CA TRP A 56 17.68 12.82 22.16
C TRP A 56 18.78 11.76 21.99
N VAL A 57 19.23 11.49 20.75
CA VAL A 57 20.35 10.58 20.48
C VAL A 57 21.65 11.11 21.08
N ALA A 58 21.93 12.42 20.98
CA ALA A 58 23.12 13.00 21.55
C ALA A 58 23.17 12.82 23.08
N LYS A 59 22.02 12.91 23.76
CA LYS A 59 21.90 12.63 25.20
C LYS A 59 22.10 11.14 25.52
N ALA A 60 21.52 10.23 24.74
CA ALA A 60 21.59 8.79 25.00
C ALA A 60 22.93 8.15 24.60
N ARG A 61 23.52 8.58 23.48
CA ARG A 61 24.74 8.01 22.87
C ARG A 61 25.99 8.85 23.11
N GLY A 62 25.84 10.09 23.58
CA GLY A 62 26.93 11.06 23.78
C GLY A 62 27.36 11.80 22.50
N LYS A 63 26.88 11.40 21.32
CA LYS A 63 27.21 12.06 20.04
C LYS A 63 26.02 12.10 19.09
N ALA A 64 25.74 13.30 18.59
CA ALA A 64 24.73 13.54 17.56
C ALA A 64 25.13 12.91 16.21
N TYR A 65 24.15 12.52 15.41
CA TYR A 65 24.35 12.17 14.02
C TYR A 65 24.63 13.43 13.18
N SER A 66 25.41 13.25 12.12
CA SER A 66 25.62 14.31 11.13
C SER A 66 24.36 14.50 10.28
N HIS A 67 24.19 15.72 9.77
CA HIS A 67 23.06 16.11 8.92
C HIS A 67 22.79 15.12 7.77
N ASN A 68 23.81 14.84 6.97
CA ASN A 68 23.68 13.97 5.80
C ASN A 68 23.33 12.53 6.18
N TYR A 69 23.80 12.09 7.35
CA TYR A 69 23.48 10.76 7.86
C TYR A 69 22.04 10.67 8.34
N LEU A 70 21.52 11.71 9.02
CA LEU A 70 20.09 11.80 9.39
C LEU A 70 19.19 11.73 8.17
N LYS A 71 19.53 12.48 7.11
CA LYS A 71 18.79 12.42 5.85
C LYS A 71 18.80 11.01 5.27
N LYS A 72 19.97 10.36 5.23
CA LYS A 72 20.10 8.99 4.71
C LYS A 72 19.25 7.97 5.47
N ILE A 73 19.26 8.01 6.81
CA ILE A 73 18.45 7.07 7.60
C ILE A 73 16.95 7.37 7.49
N PHE A 74 16.58 8.64 7.31
CA PHE A 74 15.19 9.04 7.09
C PHE A 74 14.71 8.55 5.72
N ASP A 75 15.49 8.79 4.67
CA ASP A 75 15.20 8.35 3.30
C ASP A 75 15.09 6.81 3.26
N GLN A 76 15.93 6.08 4.00
CA GLN A 76 15.84 4.61 4.11
C GLN A 76 14.48 4.15 4.68
N LEU A 77 13.95 4.83 5.70
CA LEU A 77 12.65 4.48 6.27
C LEU A 77 11.49 4.84 5.33
N VAL A 78 11.64 5.89 4.52
CA VAL A 78 10.67 6.25 3.47
C VAL A 78 10.69 5.23 2.33
N GLU A 79 11.88 4.81 1.89
CA GLU A 79 12.09 3.81 0.84
C GLU A 79 11.45 2.46 1.20
N HIS A 80 11.66 2.01 2.44
CA HIS A 80 11.03 0.79 2.96
C HIS A 80 9.58 0.99 3.41
N ARG A 81 8.97 2.15 3.11
CA ARG A 81 7.57 2.49 3.41
C ARG A 81 7.21 2.48 4.90
N VAL A 82 8.20 2.47 5.79
CA VAL A 82 7.98 2.54 7.25
C VAL A 82 7.37 3.89 7.62
N ILE A 83 7.80 4.94 6.93
CA ILE A 83 7.38 6.32 7.14
C ILE A 83 6.80 6.88 5.84
N GLN A 84 5.70 7.62 5.95
CA GLN A 84 5.15 8.40 4.86
C GLN A 84 5.15 9.89 5.21
N VAL A 85 5.83 10.70 4.39
CA VAL A 85 5.82 12.16 4.54
C VAL A 85 4.52 12.72 3.98
N VAL A 86 3.71 13.34 4.84
CA VAL A 86 2.45 14.02 4.47
C VAL A 86 2.74 15.46 4.06
N LYS A 87 3.59 16.15 4.82
CA LYS A 87 3.99 17.53 4.55
C LYS A 87 5.40 17.77 5.08
N GLN A 88 6.18 18.54 4.33
CA GLN A 88 7.50 19.00 4.77
C GLN A 88 7.42 20.49 5.07
N TYR A 89 7.69 20.89 6.32
CA TYR A 89 7.73 22.30 6.72
C TYR A 89 9.15 22.86 6.62
N SER A 90 10.13 22.04 6.96
CA SER A 90 11.56 22.32 6.73
C SER A 90 12.28 20.99 6.52
N TRP A 91 13.58 21.00 6.23
CA TRP A 91 14.34 19.75 6.17
C TRP A 91 14.39 19.02 7.53
N LYS A 92 14.11 19.71 8.64
CA LYS A 92 14.11 19.14 10.01
C LYS A 92 12.73 18.71 10.47
N ILE A 93 11.67 19.37 10.01
CA ILE A 93 10.33 19.26 10.57
C ILE A 93 9.39 18.75 9.49
N PHE A 94 8.77 17.61 9.78
CA PHE A 94 7.89 16.92 8.86
C PHE A 94 6.58 16.62 9.57
N LYS A 95 5.49 16.71 8.82
CA LYS A 95 4.26 16.00 9.13
C LYS A 95 4.35 14.65 8.46
N LEU A 96 4.40 13.58 9.24
CA LEU A 96 4.56 12.23 8.72
C LEU A 96 3.67 11.24 9.45
N LEU A 97 3.41 10.11 8.79
CA LEU A 97 2.66 8.99 9.32
C LEU A 97 3.59 7.79 9.45
N VAL A 98 3.62 7.17 10.63
CA VAL A 98 4.34 5.92 10.88
C VAL A 98 3.38 4.77 10.58
N ARG A 99 3.74 3.92 9.61
CA ARG A 99 2.87 2.82 9.21
C ARG A 99 2.92 1.68 10.24
N PRO A 100 1.77 1.06 10.56
CA PRO A 100 1.76 -0.20 11.33
C PRO A 100 2.47 -1.29 10.53
N LEU A 101 3.13 -2.21 11.24
CA LEU A 101 3.78 -3.38 10.65
C LEU A 101 2.86 -4.21 9.74
N GLU A 102 1.56 -4.25 10.04
CA GLU A 102 0.56 -4.96 9.24
C GLU A 102 0.51 -4.44 7.80
N TRP A 103 0.82 -3.15 7.59
CA TRP A 103 0.86 -2.52 6.28
C TRP A 103 2.19 -2.69 5.56
N LEU A 104 3.21 -3.24 6.26
CA LEU A 104 4.55 -3.47 5.73
C LEU A 104 4.74 -4.92 5.26
N LYS A 105 3.89 -5.86 5.70
CA LYS A 105 3.92 -7.26 5.23
C LYS A 105 3.27 -7.33 3.84
N PRO A 106 3.90 -7.98 2.83
CA PRO A 106 3.16 -8.39 1.64
C PRO A 106 2.04 -9.33 2.11
N LEU A 107 0.79 -9.05 1.70
CA LEU A 107 -0.37 -9.87 2.05
C LEU A 107 -0.04 -11.32 1.69
N LYS A 108 0.06 -12.19 2.71
CA LYS A 108 0.36 -13.60 2.49
C LYS A 108 -0.76 -14.15 1.61
N LYS A 109 -0.43 -14.49 0.36
CA LYS A 109 -1.34 -15.25 -0.51
C LYS A 109 -1.86 -16.43 0.31
N ALA A 110 -3.17 -16.48 0.53
CA ALA A 110 -3.78 -17.64 1.16
C ALA A 110 -3.37 -18.86 0.32
N ARG A 111 -2.61 -19.75 0.95
CA ARG A 111 -2.11 -20.98 0.35
C ARG A 111 -3.35 -21.73 -0.14
N GLU A 112 -3.51 -21.85 -1.45
CA GLU A 112 -4.60 -22.59 -2.08
C GLU A 112 -4.75 -23.93 -1.37
N LYS A 113 -5.86 -24.10 -0.63
CA LYS A 113 -6.25 -25.40 -0.11
C LYS A 113 -6.49 -26.27 -1.34
N LYS A 114 -5.52 -27.12 -1.67
CA LYS A 114 -5.69 -28.26 -2.58
C LYS A 114 -6.90 -29.05 -2.07
N LEU A 115 -8.06 -28.81 -2.66
CA LEU A 115 -9.15 -29.77 -2.66
C LEU A 115 -8.72 -30.90 -3.60
N GLN A 116 -8.02 -31.87 -3.02
CA GLN A 116 -7.92 -33.20 -3.60
C GLN A 116 -9.33 -33.79 -3.58
N ASN A 117 -10.08 -33.55 -4.65
CA ASN A 117 -11.26 -34.35 -4.96
C ASN A 117 -10.76 -35.72 -5.44
N HIS A 118 -10.67 -36.62 -4.47
CA HIS A 118 -10.57 -38.04 -4.68
C HIS A 118 -11.88 -38.50 -5.32
N ASN A 119 -11.88 -38.83 -6.61
CA ASN A 119 -12.85 -39.77 -7.17
C ASN A 119 -12.09 -40.78 -8.02
N SER A 120 -11.95 -41.96 -7.41
CA SER A 120 -11.56 -43.21 -8.04
C SER A 120 -12.68 -43.68 -8.96
N SER A 121 -12.39 -44.06 -10.20
CA SER A 121 -12.41 -45.46 -10.66
C SER A 121 -12.53 -45.61 -12.19
N TYR A 122 -11.67 -46.50 -12.70
CA TYR A 122 -11.72 -47.33 -13.91
C TYR A 122 -11.58 -46.74 -15.32
N ASP A 123 -10.55 -47.29 -15.98
CA ASP A 123 -10.29 -47.41 -17.41
C ASP A 123 -11.54 -47.70 -18.25
N SER A 124 -11.65 -47.04 -19.41
CA SER A 124 -12.00 -47.69 -20.68
C SER A 124 -11.68 -46.78 -21.87
N GLN A 125 -11.15 -47.40 -22.93
CA GLN A 125 -10.57 -46.79 -24.13
C GLN A 125 -11.59 -46.21 -25.13
N ALA A 126 -11.05 -45.30 -25.96
CA ALA A 126 -11.30 -45.05 -27.40
C ALA A 126 -12.72 -44.79 -27.94
N SER A 127 -12.89 -43.64 -28.62
CA SER A 127 -13.35 -43.55 -30.03
C SER A 127 -13.64 -42.09 -30.42
N ASN A 128 -13.31 -41.72 -31.65
CA ASN A 128 -13.62 -40.42 -32.26
C ASN A 128 -15.14 -40.16 -32.30
N ASN A 129 -15.57 -38.93 -31.97
CA ASN A 129 -16.56 -38.22 -32.78
C ASN A 129 -16.61 -36.72 -32.46
N LYS A 130 -16.62 -35.92 -33.53
CA LYS A 130 -16.91 -34.49 -33.52
C LYS A 130 -18.28 -34.22 -32.90
N SER A 131 -18.36 -33.31 -31.96
CA SER A 131 -19.55 -32.45 -31.82
C SER A 131 -19.15 -31.10 -31.21
N VAL A 132 -19.64 -30.05 -31.86
CA VAL A 132 -19.53 -28.65 -31.49
C VAL A 132 -20.18 -28.44 -30.13
N VAL A 133 -19.39 -28.01 -29.15
CA VAL A 133 -19.87 -27.21 -28.02
C VAL A 133 -18.80 -26.17 -27.77
N GLU A 134 -19.18 -24.91 -27.87
CA GLU A 134 -18.39 -23.73 -27.50
C GLU A 134 -17.82 -23.93 -26.09
N GLY A 135 -16.59 -24.43 -26.04
CA GLY A 135 -15.73 -24.22 -24.91
C GLY A 135 -15.45 -22.74 -24.86
N SER A 136 -16.20 -22.02 -24.02
CA SER A 136 -15.72 -20.78 -23.42
C SER A 136 -14.41 -21.15 -22.74
N THR A 137 -13.35 -20.93 -23.49
CA THR A 137 -11.99 -21.11 -23.04
C THR A 137 -11.87 -20.12 -21.91
N GLN A 138 -11.73 -20.58 -20.67
CA GLN A 138 -11.14 -19.75 -19.62
C GLN A 138 -9.69 -19.52 -20.04
N GLN A 139 -9.52 -18.67 -21.06
CA GLN A 139 -8.30 -17.96 -21.30
C GLN A 139 -8.03 -17.26 -19.98
N GLN A 140 -6.85 -17.50 -19.43
CA GLN A 140 -6.26 -16.59 -18.48
C GLN A 140 -6.16 -15.25 -19.22
N HIS A 141 -7.24 -14.46 -19.20
CA HIS A 141 -7.18 -13.08 -19.63
C HIS A 141 -6.15 -12.45 -18.71
N SER A 142 -5.00 -12.11 -19.28
CA SER A 142 -4.02 -11.28 -18.61
C SER A 142 -4.77 -10.09 -18.02
N ASN A 143 -4.50 -9.74 -16.76
CA ASN A 143 -5.17 -8.61 -16.11
C ASN A 143 -5.12 -7.34 -16.99
N SER A 144 -4.12 -7.25 -17.87
CA SER A 144 -3.96 -6.20 -18.88
C SER A 144 -5.15 -5.99 -19.80
N GLU A 145 -5.81 -7.04 -20.31
CA GLU A 145 -6.97 -6.87 -21.19
C GLU A 145 -8.17 -6.32 -20.41
N VAL A 146 -8.45 -6.90 -19.24
CA VAL A 146 -9.56 -6.49 -18.37
C VAL A 146 -9.36 -5.06 -17.85
N ASN A 147 -8.15 -4.72 -17.43
CA ASN A 147 -7.82 -3.38 -16.95
C ASN A 147 -7.84 -2.36 -18.10
N SER A 148 -7.39 -2.73 -19.30
CA SER A 148 -7.49 -1.87 -20.48
C SER A 148 -8.94 -1.55 -20.83
N GLU A 149 -9.83 -2.55 -20.79
CA GLU A 149 -11.26 -2.36 -21.02
C GLU A 149 -11.89 -1.44 -19.95
N LEU A 150 -11.64 -1.69 -18.66
CA LEU A 150 -12.14 -0.84 -17.57
C LEU A 150 -11.68 0.62 -17.67
N LEU A 151 -10.45 0.86 -18.08
CA LEU A 151 -9.90 2.21 -18.25
C LEU A 151 -10.51 2.90 -19.48
N ASN A 152 -10.68 2.17 -20.58
CA ASN A 152 -11.35 2.67 -21.78
C ASN A 152 -12.83 3.00 -21.53
N GLU A 153 -13.56 2.19 -20.76
CA GLU A 153 -14.93 2.48 -20.32
C GLU A 153 -15.01 3.77 -19.50
N ALA A 154 -13.99 4.04 -18.68
CA ALA A 154 -13.86 5.28 -17.94
C ALA A 154 -13.38 6.47 -18.81
N GLY A 155 -13.14 6.26 -20.11
CA GLY A 155 -12.62 7.26 -21.05
C GLY A 155 -11.13 7.59 -20.85
N ILE A 156 -10.41 6.78 -20.07
CA ILE A 156 -8.99 6.97 -19.77
C ILE A 156 -8.18 6.01 -20.65
N HIS A 157 -7.58 6.55 -21.69
CA HIS A 157 -6.72 5.77 -22.57
C HIS A 157 -5.33 5.60 -21.95
N PHE A 158 -4.72 4.44 -22.15
CA PHE A 158 -3.35 4.14 -21.75
C PHE A 158 -2.63 3.50 -22.93
N ASP A 159 -1.37 3.87 -23.13
CA ASP A 159 -0.51 3.18 -24.10
C ASP A 159 -0.21 1.74 -23.63
N SER A 160 -0.26 0.80 -24.57
CA SER A 160 -0.03 -0.64 -24.32
C SER A 160 1.34 -0.97 -23.74
N GLU A 161 2.29 -0.02 -23.75
CA GLU A 161 3.62 -0.16 -23.15
C GLU A 161 3.62 0.07 -21.62
N VAL A 162 2.51 0.54 -21.04
CA VAL A 162 2.41 0.89 -19.62
C VAL A 162 1.95 -0.32 -18.81
N ILE A 163 2.88 -1.24 -18.59
CA ILE A 163 2.63 -2.52 -17.91
C ILE A 163 2.14 -2.34 -16.46
N GLU A 164 2.56 -1.28 -15.77
CA GLU A 164 2.30 -1.10 -14.34
C GLU A 164 0.81 -0.99 -13.99
N VAL A 165 0.02 -0.26 -14.78
CA VAL A 165 -1.42 -0.09 -14.51
C VAL A 165 -2.20 -1.27 -15.08
N LEU A 166 -1.79 -1.77 -16.23
CA LEU A 166 -2.44 -2.89 -16.90
C LEU A 166 -2.28 -4.20 -16.13
N GLU A 167 -1.17 -4.43 -15.44
CA GLU A 167 -0.94 -5.63 -14.61
C GLU A 167 -1.35 -5.46 -13.14
N ALA A 168 -1.84 -4.28 -12.74
CA ALA A 168 -2.30 -4.05 -11.38
C ALA A 168 -3.52 -4.93 -11.03
N PRO A 169 -3.75 -5.26 -9.75
CA PRO A 169 -4.96 -5.97 -9.36
C PRO A 169 -6.21 -5.18 -9.77
N ILE A 170 -7.21 -5.88 -10.32
CA ILE A 170 -8.43 -5.26 -10.88
C ILE A 170 -9.13 -4.34 -9.87
N HIS A 171 -9.18 -4.73 -8.59
CA HIS A 171 -9.79 -3.91 -7.53
C HIS A 171 -9.05 -2.58 -7.31
N GLU A 172 -7.72 -2.57 -7.44
CA GLU A 172 -6.92 -1.34 -7.33
C GLU A 172 -7.16 -0.39 -8.50
N VAL A 173 -7.32 -0.93 -9.71
CA VAL A 173 -7.68 -0.14 -10.90
C VAL A 173 -9.08 0.46 -10.74
N LYS A 174 -10.07 -0.34 -10.31
CA LYS A 174 -11.42 0.14 -9.99
C LYS A 174 -11.39 1.25 -8.93
N LEU A 175 -10.64 1.07 -7.84
CA LEU A 175 -10.47 2.08 -6.80
C LEU A 175 -9.82 3.36 -7.34
N ALA A 176 -8.81 3.25 -8.19
CA ALA A 176 -8.17 4.41 -8.82
C ALA A 176 -9.14 5.21 -9.70
N ILE A 177 -9.98 4.54 -10.49
CA ILE A 177 -11.03 5.17 -11.30
C ILE A 177 -12.06 5.86 -10.41
N ILE A 178 -12.51 5.21 -9.32
CA ILE A 178 -13.44 5.83 -8.36
C ILE A 178 -12.81 7.08 -7.74
N MET A 179 -11.53 7.01 -7.36
CA MET A 179 -10.79 8.14 -6.80
C MET A 179 -10.65 9.29 -7.80
N PHE A 180 -10.44 8.99 -9.07
CA PHE A 180 -10.42 9.98 -10.15
C PHE A 180 -11.76 10.71 -10.25
N ASN A 181 -12.87 9.96 -10.27
CA ASN A 181 -14.22 10.53 -10.31
C ASN A 181 -14.56 11.35 -9.06
N LEU A 182 -14.20 10.88 -7.87
CA LEU A 182 -14.41 11.61 -6.60
C LEU A 182 -13.65 12.94 -6.55
N ARG A 183 -12.55 13.07 -7.29
CA ARG A 183 -11.78 14.31 -7.41
C ARG A 183 -12.26 15.26 -8.50
N GLY A 184 -13.35 14.91 -9.18
CA GLY A 184 -13.96 15.71 -10.25
C GLY A 184 -13.61 15.25 -11.66
N GLY A 185 -12.95 14.10 -11.81
CA GLY A 185 -12.66 13.48 -13.10
C GLY A 185 -12.07 14.45 -14.13
N PHE A 186 -12.53 14.33 -15.37
CA PHE A 186 -12.06 15.18 -16.50
C PHE A 186 -12.35 16.68 -16.33
N GLU A 187 -13.28 17.07 -15.45
CA GLU A 187 -13.57 18.49 -15.21
C GLU A 187 -12.45 19.18 -14.44
N LYS A 188 -11.72 18.44 -13.60
CA LYS A 188 -10.68 19.00 -12.70
C LYS A 188 -9.29 18.43 -12.93
N ILE A 189 -9.18 17.27 -13.56
CA ILE A 189 -7.91 16.56 -13.74
C ILE A 189 -7.55 16.57 -15.22
N SER A 190 -6.53 17.33 -15.56
CA SER A 190 -6.03 17.47 -16.94
C SER A 190 -5.19 16.28 -17.41
N ASN A 191 -4.61 15.51 -16.49
CA ASN A 191 -3.84 14.30 -16.80
C ASN A 191 -4.42 13.07 -16.06
N PRO A 192 -5.44 12.42 -16.62
CA PRO A 192 -6.07 11.24 -16.03
C PRO A 192 -5.12 10.06 -15.87
N GLU A 193 -4.28 9.78 -16.87
CA GLU A 193 -3.31 8.69 -16.80
C GLU A 193 -2.32 8.86 -15.64
N GLY A 194 -1.71 10.04 -15.56
CA GLY A 194 -0.76 10.38 -14.50
C GLY A 194 -1.43 10.32 -13.13
N PHE A 195 -2.69 10.73 -13.05
CA PHE A 195 -3.49 10.62 -11.82
C PHE A 195 -3.69 9.15 -11.43
N ILE A 196 -4.14 8.29 -12.34
CA ILE A 196 -4.37 6.86 -12.06
C ILE A 196 -3.07 6.17 -11.64
N ARG A 197 -1.96 6.40 -12.36
CA ARG A 197 -0.63 5.89 -11.98
C ARG A 197 -0.24 6.33 -10.57
N GLY A 198 -0.38 7.63 -10.28
CA GLY A 198 -0.08 8.18 -8.96
C GLY A 198 -0.98 7.61 -7.87
N CYS A 199 -2.26 7.42 -8.19
CA CYS A 199 -3.26 6.87 -7.28
C CYS A 199 -2.97 5.42 -6.94
N ILE A 200 -2.59 4.58 -7.91
CA ILE A 200 -2.24 3.18 -7.68
C ILE A 200 -0.93 3.10 -6.89
N ARG A 201 0.12 3.81 -7.31
CA ARG A 201 1.41 3.85 -6.61
C ARG A 201 1.28 4.34 -5.17
N GLY A 202 0.43 5.33 -4.95
CA GLY A 202 0.19 5.94 -3.63
C GLY A 202 -0.96 5.33 -2.85
N GLN A 203 -1.68 4.35 -3.41
CA GLN A 203 -2.91 3.74 -2.88
C GLN A 203 -3.83 4.77 -2.23
N TRP A 204 -4.18 5.84 -2.96
CA TRP A 204 -4.81 7.01 -2.35
C TRP A 204 -6.16 6.72 -1.69
N TRP A 205 -6.83 5.63 -2.07
CA TRP A 205 -8.06 5.15 -1.44
C TRP A 205 -7.89 4.74 0.03
N LEU A 206 -6.66 4.44 0.49
CA LEU A 206 -6.38 4.11 1.89
C LEU A 206 -6.23 5.35 2.79
N HIS A 207 -6.11 6.56 2.22
CA HIS A 207 -6.06 7.77 3.04
C HIS A 207 -7.35 7.92 3.85
N PRO A 208 -7.33 8.24 5.16
CA PRO A 208 -8.52 8.25 6.00
C PRO A 208 -9.68 9.07 5.43
N ARG A 209 -9.37 10.24 4.86
CA ARG A 209 -10.38 11.09 4.20
C ARG A 209 -11.04 10.40 3.00
N ASN A 210 -10.25 9.74 2.17
CA ASN A 210 -10.72 9.08 0.95
C ASN A 210 -11.40 7.75 1.29
N TYR A 211 -10.83 6.98 2.21
CA TYR A 211 -11.40 5.75 2.74
C TYR A 211 -12.77 6.00 3.37
N ASN A 212 -12.90 7.04 4.21
CA ASN A 212 -14.19 7.42 4.79
C ASN A 212 -15.20 7.82 3.71
N ALA A 213 -14.77 8.52 2.66
CA ALA A 213 -15.64 8.86 1.52
C ALA A 213 -16.09 7.59 0.76
N LEU A 214 -15.20 6.62 0.59
CA LEU A 214 -15.51 5.33 -0.02
C LEU A 214 -16.45 4.52 0.89
N LEU A 215 -16.22 4.48 2.20
CA LEU A 215 -17.05 3.78 3.17
C LEU A 215 -18.46 4.37 3.23
N GLN A 216 -18.60 5.70 3.17
CA GLN A 216 -19.91 6.35 3.10
C GLN A 216 -20.67 6.00 1.83
N LYS A 217 -19.96 5.88 0.69
CA LYS A 217 -20.58 5.67 -0.61
C LYS A 217 -20.85 4.19 -0.92
N TYR A 218 -19.96 3.31 -0.49
CA TYR A 218 -19.94 1.91 -0.85
C TYR A 218 -19.98 0.96 0.35
N GLY A 219 -19.77 1.41 1.59
CA GLY A 219 -19.61 0.53 2.76
C GLY A 219 -20.81 -0.37 3.08
N ASN A 220 -22.00 -0.04 2.57
CA ASN A 220 -23.21 -0.87 2.70
C ASN A 220 -23.55 -1.65 1.41
N SER A 221 -22.75 -1.56 0.35
CA SER A 221 -23.00 -2.22 -0.93
C SER A 221 -22.19 -3.51 -1.05
N THR A 222 -22.67 -4.42 -1.92
CA THR A 222 -21.93 -5.63 -2.30
C THR A 222 -20.60 -5.30 -2.99
N GLU A 223 -20.51 -4.11 -3.60
CA GLU A 223 -19.30 -3.61 -4.26
C GLU A 223 -18.16 -3.33 -3.26
N TRP A 224 -18.47 -3.10 -1.98
CA TRP A 224 -17.43 -2.94 -0.95
C TRP A 224 -16.49 -4.13 -0.89
N ASN A 225 -17.04 -5.34 -0.96
CA ASN A 225 -16.26 -6.57 -0.93
C ASN A 225 -15.49 -6.81 -2.23
N GLU A 226 -15.90 -6.18 -3.34
CA GLU A 226 -15.14 -6.23 -4.59
C GLU A 226 -13.99 -5.22 -4.61
N LEU A 227 -14.20 -4.04 -4.02
CA LEU A 227 -13.21 -2.97 -3.91
C LEU A 227 -12.19 -3.24 -2.81
N PHE A 228 -12.64 -3.79 -1.68
CA PHE A 228 -11.85 -4.22 -0.55
C PHE A 228 -12.12 -5.70 -0.29
N PRO A 229 -11.60 -6.60 -1.15
CA PRO A 229 -11.74 -8.03 -0.94
C PRO A 229 -11.19 -8.41 0.43
N SER A 230 -12.10 -8.87 1.30
CA SER A 230 -11.77 -9.44 2.60
C SER A 230 -10.98 -10.71 2.33
N GLY A 231 -9.65 -10.63 2.45
CA GLY A 231 -8.75 -11.78 2.35
C GLY A 231 -8.78 -12.64 3.60
#